data_AF-A0A1G9KKQ5-F1
#
_entry.id   AF-A0A1G9KKQ5-F1
#
_cell.length_a   1.000
_cell.length_b   1.000
_cell.length_c   1.000
_cell.angle_alpha   90.00
_cell.angle_beta   90.00
_cell.angle_gamma   90.00
#
_symmetry.space_group_name_H-M   'P 1'
#
loop_
_entity.id
_entity.type
_entity.pdbx_description
1 polymer ?
#
loop_
_entity_poly.entity_id
_entity_poly.type
_entity_poly.pdbx_seq_one_letter_code
_entity_poly.pdbx_strand_id
1 'polypeptide(L)'
;MITMPMIRLYAKYNGEGDVLLRTGNPAEKALVNYKAWALIEDLLQDEFILQKGVASDAYARRHRLRLQELTDGEETRRALELLSTKF
;
A
#
# COMPACT_ATOMS: atom_id res chain seq x y z
N MET A 1 -3.33 9.17 -5.84
CA MET A 1 -2.65 9.32 -4.55
C MET A 1 -3.32 8.39 -3.55
N ILE A 2 -2.53 7.57 -2.87
CA ILE A 2 -2.91 6.66 -1.79
C ILE A 2 -3.04 7.48 -0.51
N THR A 3 -4.08 7.21 0.25
CA THR A 3 -4.42 7.95 1.45
C THR A 3 -4.53 7.03 2.66
N MET A 4 -4.45 7.60 3.86
CA MET A 4 -4.61 6.84 5.11
C MET A 4 -5.91 6.00 5.16
N PRO A 5 -7.09 6.51 4.75
CA PRO A 5 -8.29 5.69 4.66
C PRO A 5 -8.14 4.46 3.75
N MET A 6 -7.44 4.58 2.62
CA MET A 6 -7.19 3.44 1.72
C MET A 6 -6.30 2.39 2.39
N ILE A 7 -5.24 2.82 3.10
CA ILE A 7 -4.36 1.90 3.85
C ILE A 7 -5.13 1.18 4.96
N ARG A 8 -5.98 1.88 5.71
CA ARG A 8 -6.83 1.28 6.76
C ARG A 8 -7.80 0.26 6.17
N LEU A 9 -8.39 0.56 5.02
CA LEU A 9 -9.30 -0.35 4.34
C LEU A 9 -8.56 -1.60 3.83
N TYR A 10 -7.40 -1.41 3.21
CA TYR A 10 -6.54 -2.52 2.78
C TYR A 10 -6.19 -3.44 3.95
N ALA A 11 -5.76 -2.86 5.09
CA ALA A 11 -5.44 -3.60 6.29
C ALA A 11 -6.67 -4.31 6.91
N LYS A 12 -7.86 -3.68 6.89
CA LYS A 12 -9.10 -4.28 7.39
C LYS A 12 -9.44 -5.59 6.66
N TYR A 13 -9.17 -5.64 5.36
CA TYR A 13 -9.42 -6.81 4.53
C TYR A 13 -8.17 -7.69 4.34
N ASN A 14 -7.08 -7.45 5.08
CA ASN A 14 -5.81 -8.19 4.97
C ASN A 14 -5.24 -8.25 3.54
N GLY A 15 -5.46 -7.22 2.72
CA GLY A 15 -5.08 -7.24 1.30
C GLY A 15 -5.97 -8.10 0.39
N GLU A 16 -7.01 -8.74 0.92
CA GLU A 16 -7.96 -9.55 0.14
C GLU A 16 -8.99 -8.68 -0.58
N GLY A 17 -8.63 -8.18 -1.77
CA GLY A 17 -9.50 -7.34 -2.60
C GLY A 17 -10.83 -8.01 -2.97
N ASP A 18 -10.83 -9.31 -3.21
CA ASP A 18 -12.04 -10.08 -3.50
C ASP A 18 -13.02 -10.12 -2.33
N VAL A 19 -12.51 -10.16 -1.09
CA VAL A 19 -13.35 -10.10 0.11
C VAL A 19 -14.01 -8.73 0.20
N LEU A 20 -13.27 -7.64 -0.02
CA LEU A 20 -13.86 -6.28 -0.10
C LEU A 20 -14.96 -6.20 -1.16
N LEU A 21 -14.75 -6.75 -2.36
CA LEU A 21 -15.74 -6.73 -3.43
C LEU A 21 -17.01 -7.49 -3.06
N ARG A 22 -16.88 -8.63 -2.36
CA ARG A 22 -18.01 -9.48 -1.98
C ARG A 22 -18.77 -8.94 -0.76
N THR A 23 -18.06 -8.51 0.29
CA THR A 23 -18.65 -8.22 1.61
C THR A 23 -18.63 -6.75 2.00
N GLY A 24 -17.87 -5.92 1.29
CA GLY A 24 -17.74 -4.49 1.61
C GLY A 24 -19.03 -3.71 1.40
N ASN A 25 -19.23 -2.71 2.25
CA ASN A 25 -20.34 -1.78 2.10
C ASN A 25 -20.06 -0.77 0.96
N PRO A 26 -21.08 -0.04 0.47
CA PRO A 26 -20.91 0.89 -0.64
C PRO A 26 -19.85 1.99 -0.40
N ALA A 27 -19.73 2.50 0.83
CA ALA A 27 -18.76 3.53 1.16
C ALA A 27 -17.32 3.01 1.10
N GLU A 28 -17.09 1.78 1.56
CA GLU A 28 -15.80 1.10 1.46
C GLU A 28 -15.40 0.83 0.01
N LYS A 29 -16.34 0.32 -0.80
CA LYS A 29 -16.12 0.06 -2.23
C LYS A 29 -15.87 1.33 -3.04
N ALA A 30 -16.39 2.47 -2.58
CA ALA A 30 -16.13 3.76 -3.20
C ALA A 30 -14.77 4.36 -2.79
N LEU A 31 -14.20 3.92 -1.66
CA LEU A 31 -12.99 4.50 -1.09
C LEU A 31 -11.73 4.14 -1.88
N VAL A 32 -11.70 2.94 -2.48
CA VAL A 32 -10.54 2.42 -3.20
C VAL A 32 -11.02 1.74 -4.48
N ASN A 33 -10.39 2.08 -5.60
CA ASN A 33 -10.59 1.36 -6.84
C ASN A 33 -9.48 0.32 -7.04
N TYR A 34 -9.65 -0.56 -8.02
CA TYR A 34 -8.69 -1.62 -8.34
C TYR A 34 -7.26 -1.08 -8.54
N LYS A 35 -7.10 0.04 -9.23
CA LYS A 35 -5.78 0.64 -9.48
C LYS A 35 -5.11 1.08 -8.18
N ALA A 36 -5.84 1.71 -7.27
CA ALA A 36 -5.31 2.12 -5.98
C ALA A 36 -4.97 0.92 -5.10
N TRP A 37 -5.76 -0.16 -5.15
CA TRP A 37 -5.48 -1.40 -4.45
C TRP A 37 -4.16 -2.05 -4.91
N ALA A 38 -4.02 -2.23 -6.23
CA ALA A 38 -2.81 -2.78 -6.83
C ALA A 38 -1.57 -1.91 -6.55
N LEU A 39 -1.71 -0.59 -6.51
CA LEU A 39 -0.59 0.28 -6.13
C LEU A 39 -0.15 0.09 -4.67
N ILE A 40 -1.08 -0.22 -3.76
CA ILE A 40 -0.73 -0.54 -2.37
C ILE A 40 0.05 -1.86 -2.33
N GLU A 41 -0.41 -2.88 -3.05
CA GLU A 41 0.28 -4.18 -3.18
C GLU A 41 1.70 -4.03 -3.73
N ASP A 42 1.85 -3.31 -4.84
CA ASP A 42 3.15 -3.03 -5.47
C ASP A 42 4.13 -2.36 -4.49
N LEU A 43 3.65 -1.33 -3.77
CA LEU A 43 4.49 -0.59 -2.82
C LEU A 43 4.87 -1.45 -1.60
N LEU A 44 3.96 -2.30 -1.11
CA LEU A 44 4.24 -3.22 -0.02
C LEU A 44 5.27 -4.28 -0.43
N GLN A 45 5.16 -4.80 -1.66
CA GLN A 45 6.12 -5.75 -2.20
C GLN A 45 7.51 -5.12 -2.37
N ASP A 46 7.60 -3.92 -2.93
CA ASP A 46 8.86 -3.18 -3.04
C ASP A 46 9.50 -2.96 -1.67
N GLU A 47 8.70 -2.59 -0.66
CA GLU A 47 9.15 -2.38 0.71
C GLU A 47 9.66 -3.69 1.34
N PHE A 48 8.96 -4.80 1.15
CA PHE A 48 9.39 -6.11 1.63
C PHE A 48 10.75 -6.52 1.03
N ILE A 49 10.96 -6.31 -0.27
CA ILE A 49 12.23 -6.59 -0.95
C ILE A 49 13.38 -5.76 -0.35
N LEU A 50 13.11 -4.48 -0.05
CA LEU A 50 14.08 -3.60 0.61
C LEU A 50 14.43 -4.07 2.02
N GLN A 51 13.44 -4.50 2.80
CA GLN A 51 13.65 -5.03 4.15
C GLN A 51 14.49 -6.32 4.15
N LYS A 52 14.43 -7.14 3.09
CA LYS A 52 15.30 -8.32 2.96
C LYS A 52 16.76 -7.97 2.63
N GLY A 53 17.07 -6.71 2.33
CA GLY A 53 18.45 -6.26 2.06
C GLY A 53 19.04 -6.79 0.74
N VAL A 54 18.19 -7.30 -0.16
CA VAL A 54 18.61 -7.85 -1.47
C VAL A 54 18.49 -6.84 -2.61
N ALA A 55 17.95 -5.65 -2.32
CA ALA A 55 17.76 -4.58 -3.29
C ALA A 55 19.03 -3.74 -3.49
N SER A 56 19.22 -3.20 -4.69
CA SER A 56 20.27 -2.22 -4.95
C SER A 56 19.90 -0.82 -4.46
N ASP A 57 20.89 0.05 -4.25
CA ASP A 57 20.64 1.45 -3.88
C ASP A 57 19.80 2.20 -4.92
N ALA A 58 19.94 1.85 -6.20
CA ALA A 58 19.13 2.42 -7.27
C ALA A 58 17.65 2.04 -7.11
N TYR A 59 17.38 0.79 -6.71
CA TYR A 59 16.03 0.32 -6.39
C TYR A 59 15.45 1.08 -5.21
N ALA A 60 16.20 1.19 -4.11
CA ALA A 60 15.79 1.91 -2.91
C ALA A 60 15.45 3.38 -3.19
N ARG A 61 16.25 4.07 -3.99
CA ARG A 61 15.97 5.46 -4.40
C ARG A 61 14.69 5.56 -5.23
N ARG A 62 14.50 4.66 -6.20
CA ARG A 62 13.30 4.63 -7.04
C ARG A 62 12.04 4.39 -6.21
N HIS A 63 12.10 3.45 -5.26
CA HIS A 63 10.99 3.17 -4.34
C HIS A 63 10.63 4.39 -3.50
N ARG A 64 11.62 5.07 -2.91
CA ARG A 64 11.37 6.30 -2.13
C ARG A 64 10.69 7.39 -2.95
N LEU A 65 11.09 7.57 -4.22
CA LEU A 65 10.42 8.51 -5.11
C LEU A 65 8.97 8.09 -5.40
N ARG A 66 8.74 6.80 -5.69
CA ARG A 66 7.37 6.26 -5.87
C ARG A 66 6.51 6.50 -4.63
N LEU A 67 7.03 6.24 -3.41
CA LEU A 67 6.31 6.50 -2.17
C LEU A 67 5.94 7.98 -2.04
N GLN A 68 6.86 8.90 -2.34
CA GLN A 68 6.60 10.34 -2.27
C GLN A 68 5.54 10.80 -3.28
N GLU A 69 5.58 10.28 -4.51
CA GLU A 69 4.65 10.64 -5.59
C GLU A 69 3.26 10.02 -5.41
N LEU A 70 3.20 8.81 -4.87
CA LEU A 70 1.97 8.03 -4.82
C LEU A 70 1.22 8.17 -3.51
N THR A 71 1.78 8.72 -2.44
CA THR A 71 1.11 8.89 -1.14
C THR A 71 0.77 10.34 -0.84
N ASP A 72 -0.29 10.58 -0.08
CA ASP A 72 -0.79 11.92 0.28
C ASP A 72 0.03 12.63 1.37
N GLY A 73 0.90 11.90 2.07
CA GLY A 73 1.71 12.48 3.12
C GLY A 73 2.57 11.47 3.85
N GLU A 74 3.40 11.99 4.75
CA GLU A 74 4.35 11.22 5.54
C GLU A 74 3.67 10.17 6.44
N GLU A 75 2.49 10.48 6.97
CA GLU A 75 1.74 9.54 7.82
C GLU A 75 1.33 8.28 7.04
N THR A 76 0.87 8.44 5.80
CA THR A 76 0.47 7.32 4.92
C THR A 76 1.67 6.47 4.52
N ARG A 77 2.83 7.08 4.27
CA ARG A 77 4.09 6.34 3.99
C ARG A 77 4.48 5.46 5.16
N ARG A 78 4.52 6.03 6.37
CA ARG A 78 4.84 5.28 7.59
C ARG A 78 3.86 4.15 7.86
N ALA A 79 2.57 4.36 7.59
CA ALA A 79 1.58 3.30 7.74
C ALA A 79 1.82 2.14 6.77
N LEU A 80 2.26 2.42 5.54
CA LEU A 80 2.61 1.41 4.55
C LEU A 80 3.88 0.64 4.96
N GLU A 81 4.92 1.35 5.42
CA GLU A 81 6.15 0.76 5.95
C GLU A 81 5.89 -0.15 7.16
N LEU A 82 4.97 0.23 8.06
CA LEU A 82 4.57 -0.62 9.18
C LEU A 82 3.77 -1.85 8.72
N LEU A 83 2.94 -1.68 7.68
CA LEU A 83 2.12 -2.76 7.16
C LEU A 83 2.97 -3.85 6.47
N SER A 84 4.06 -3.47 5.80
CA SER A 84 4.97 -4.43 5.16
C SER A 84 5.69 -5.35 6.15
N THR A 85 5.87 -4.94 7.41
CA THR A 85 6.47 -5.79 8.46
C THR A 85 5.60 -6.98 8.89
N LYS A 86 4.32 -7.00 8.49
CA LYS A 86 3.38 -8.07 8.82
C LYS A 86 3.40 -9.24 7.81
N PHE A 87 4.21 -9.14 6.76
CA PHE A 87 4.41 -10.16 5.73
C PHE A 87 5.76 -10.86 5.91
#